data_AF-A0A7Z1QIW3-F1
#
_entry.id   AF-A0A7Z1QIW3-F1
#
_cell.length_a   1.000
_cell.length_b   1.000
_cell.length_c   1.000
_cell.angle_alpha   90.00
_cell.angle_beta   90.00
_cell.angle_gamma   90.00
#
_symmetry.space_group_name_H-M   'P 1'
#
loop_
_entity.id
_entity.type
_entity.pdbx_description
1 polymer ?
#
loop_
_entity_poly.entity_id
_entity_poly.type
_entity_poly.pdbx_seq_one_letter_code
_entity_poly.pdbx_strand_id
1 'polypeptide(L)'
;MINDDILTHAKRCTPAESCGYVVKTAFETVYLPCGNISAEPGMYFRMSPEDYIRASFLGEVVALVHSHPGDGGQPYLSTVDRTLQIQSGLDWWLVCDERIHKFRCVPHLTGRQFEHGVTDCYTLFRDAYHLAGIDMPDFDREDDWWSQGKSLYLDHLEATGFYRVDPEDAQPGDVLICCFGSPTPNHAAIYCGNGELLHHIPEQLSKRERYTDKWQRRTYSIWRHRQWCESAFTGIYNDLESVSASA
;
A
#
# COMPACT_ATOMS: atom_id res chain seq x y z
N MET A 1 7.11 -13.50 -20.48
CA MET A 1 8.02 -14.53 -19.99
C MET A 1 7.97 -14.59 -18.47
N ILE A 2 8.59 -13.68 -17.70
CA ILE A 2 8.59 -13.79 -16.23
C ILE A 2 7.18 -13.85 -15.59
N ASN A 3 6.25 -12.99 -16.04
CA ASN A 3 4.87 -13.04 -15.53
C ASN A 3 4.17 -14.36 -15.90
N ASP A 4 4.44 -14.91 -17.08
CA ASP A 4 3.85 -16.18 -17.52
C ASP A 4 4.41 -17.34 -16.69
N ASP A 5 5.70 -17.32 -16.36
CA ASP A 5 6.35 -18.32 -15.50
C ASP A 5 5.77 -18.30 -14.08
N ILE A 6 5.54 -17.09 -13.53
CA ILE A 6 4.89 -16.89 -12.23
C ILE A 6 3.46 -17.45 -12.25
N LEU A 7 2.65 -17.04 -13.22
CA LEU A 7 1.25 -17.49 -13.32
C LEU A 7 1.17 -19.01 -13.54
N THR A 8 2.07 -19.56 -14.36
CA THR A 8 2.14 -21.01 -14.59
C THR A 8 2.54 -21.74 -13.31
N HIS A 9 3.49 -21.21 -12.53
CA HIS A 9 3.86 -21.79 -11.24
C HIS A 9 2.70 -21.76 -10.24
N ALA A 10 2.02 -20.62 -10.09
CA ALA A 10 0.86 -20.48 -9.21
C ALA A 10 -0.25 -21.49 -9.56
N LYS A 11 -0.58 -21.64 -10.85
CA LYS A 11 -1.56 -22.63 -11.32
C LYS A 11 -1.16 -24.08 -11.01
N ARG A 12 0.13 -24.41 -11.05
CA ARG A 12 0.63 -25.76 -10.70
C ARG A 12 0.57 -26.05 -9.20
N CYS A 13 0.68 -25.01 -8.36
CA CYS A 13 0.66 -25.17 -6.90
C CYS A 13 -0.75 -25.28 -6.33
N THR A 14 -1.77 -24.74 -7.00
CA THR A 14 -3.17 -24.77 -6.53
C THR A 14 -3.59 -26.20 -6.14
N PRO A 15 -4.16 -26.41 -4.93
CA PRO A 15 -4.68 -25.42 -3.99
C PRO A 15 -3.68 -24.85 -2.99
N ALA A 16 -2.41 -25.26 -3.02
CA ALA A 16 -1.38 -24.67 -2.18
C ALA A 16 -0.94 -23.29 -2.69
N GLU A 17 -0.50 -22.44 -1.78
CA GLU A 17 0.18 -21.20 -2.11
C GLU A 17 1.51 -21.50 -2.80
N SER A 18 1.71 -20.89 -3.97
CA SER A 18 3.01 -20.82 -4.62
C SER A 18 3.88 -19.76 -3.94
N CYS A 19 5.20 -19.95 -3.97
CA CYS A 19 6.16 -18.96 -3.49
C CYS A 19 7.44 -18.97 -4.35
N GLY A 20 8.15 -17.85 -4.41
CA GLY A 20 9.43 -17.75 -5.13
C GLY A 20 10.07 -16.37 -5.08
N TYR A 21 11.23 -16.23 -5.72
CA TYR A 21 11.97 -14.97 -5.76
C TYR A 21 12.11 -14.43 -7.18
N VAL A 22 12.07 -13.12 -7.33
CA VAL A 22 12.50 -12.42 -8.53
C VAL A 22 13.92 -11.93 -8.31
N VAL A 23 14.81 -12.31 -9.21
CA VAL A 23 16.24 -12.00 -9.12
C VAL A 23 16.65 -11.18 -10.33
N LYS A 24 17.25 -10.01 -10.08
CA LYS A 24 17.90 -9.19 -11.09
C LYS A 24 19.35 -9.62 -11.21
N THR A 25 19.68 -10.25 -12.33
CA THR A 25 21.05 -10.65 -12.69
C THR A 25 21.73 -9.54 -13.48
N ALA A 26 23.00 -9.74 -13.85
CA ALA A 26 23.72 -8.82 -14.72
C ALA A 26 23.13 -8.70 -16.15
N PHE A 27 22.34 -9.70 -16.59
CA PHE A 27 21.85 -9.78 -17.97
C PHE A 27 20.33 -9.64 -18.07
N GLU A 28 19.60 -10.15 -17.09
CA GLU A 28 18.13 -10.22 -17.12
C GLU A 28 17.52 -10.33 -15.73
N THR A 29 16.20 -10.16 -15.65
CA THR A 29 15.40 -10.43 -14.46
C THR A 29 14.71 -11.79 -14.60
N VAL A 30 14.99 -12.70 -13.67
CA VAL A 30 14.47 -14.08 -13.69
C VAL A 30 13.56 -14.36 -12.50
N TYR A 31 12.62 -15.28 -12.68
CA TYR A 31 11.81 -15.83 -11.60
C TYR A 31 12.34 -17.21 -11.18
N LEU A 32 12.55 -17.38 -9.88
CA LEU A 32 12.97 -18.64 -9.26
C LEU A 32 11.82 -19.21 -8.41
N PRO A 33 11.06 -20.20 -8.92
CA PRO A 33 10.03 -20.87 -8.13
C PRO A 33 10.69 -21.64 -6.97
N CYS A 34 10.04 -21.60 -5.81
CA CYS A 34 10.50 -22.27 -4.59
C CYS A 34 9.40 -23.17 -4.02
N GLY A 35 9.79 -24.15 -3.21
CA GLY A 35 8.85 -25.06 -2.56
C GLY A 35 8.22 -24.41 -1.33
N ASN A 36 6.89 -24.47 -1.23
CA ASN A 36 6.20 -24.11 0.01
C ASN A 36 6.37 -25.25 1.04
N ILE A 37 7.15 -25.01 2.09
CA ILE A 37 7.44 -25.96 3.18
C ILE A 37 6.54 -25.76 4.41
N SER A 38 5.44 -25.01 4.27
CA SER A 38 4.43 -24.84 5.33
C SER A 38 3.78 -26.18 5.70
N ALA A 39 3.45 -26.35 6.97
CA ALA A 39 2.63 -27.47 7.43
C ALA A 39 1.17 -27.36 6.93
N GLU A 40 0.73 -26.15 6.60
CA GLU A 40 -0.60 -25.83 6.08
C GLU A 40 -0.46 -25.04 4.77
N PRO A 41 -0.01 -25.69 3.68
CA PRO A 41 0.40 -25.01 2.46
C PRO A 41 -0.76 -24.37 1.67
N GLY A 42 -2.01 -24.67 2.00
CA GLY A 42 -3.19 -24.01 1.42
C GLY A 42 -3.59 -22.69 2.11
N MET A 43 -2.99 -22.36 3.26
CA MET A 43 -3.30 -21.16 4.05
C MET A 43 -2.09 -20.25 4.27
N TYR A 44 -0.89 -20.83 4.21
CA TYR A 44 0.36 -20.12 4.45
C TYR A 44 1.45 -20.63 3.53
N PHE A 45 2.45 -19.80 3.28
CA PHE A 45 3.71 -20.24 2.71
C PHE A 45 4.87 -20.09 3.69
N ARG A 46 5.84 -21.00 3.55
CA ARG A 46 7.16 -20.87 4.17
C ARG A 46 8.20 -21.29 3.14
N MET A 47 9.27 -20.52 3.03
CA MET A 47 10.39 -20.82 2.13
C MET A 47 11.59 -21.27 2.94
N SER A 48 12.41 -22.15 2.37
CA SER A 48 13.65 -22.59 2.99
C SER A 48 14.71 -21.48 2.92
N PRO A 49 15.56 -21.29 3.94
CA PRO A 49 16.68 -20.33 3.86
C PRO A 49 17.63 -20.60 2.69
N GLU A 50 17.79 -21.88 2.31
CA GLU A 50 18.60 -22.31 1.17
C GLU A 50 18.06 -21.76 -0.16
N ASP A 51 16.74 -21.57 -0.30
CA ASP A 51 16.14 -20.96 -1.47
C ASP A 51 16.55 -19.48 -1.62
N TYR A 52 16.57 -18.73 -0.52
CA TYR A 52 17.04 -17.33 -0.51
C TYR A 52 18.53 -17.24 -0.83
N ILE A 53 19.34 -18.13 -0.24
CA ILE A 53 20.78 -18.20 -0.52
C ILE A 53 21.02 -18.48 -2.00
N ARG A 54 20.30 -19.45 -2.59
CA ARG A 54 20.38 -19.77 -4.02
C ARG A 54 20.00 -18.59 -4.91
N ALA A 55 18.93 -17.88 -4.57
CA ALA A 55 18.50 -16.68 -5.29
C ALA A 55 19.55 -15.57 -5.22
N SER A 56 20.12 -15.34 -4.03
CA SER A 56 21.14 -14.30 -3.80
C SER A 56 22.46 -14.61 -4.50
N PHE A 57 22.83 -15.88 -4.70
CA PHE A 57 24.00 -16.27 -5.48
C PHE A 57 23.84 -15.96 -6.98
N LEU A 58 22.60 -15.90 -7.48
CA LEU A 58 22.31 -15.63 -8.89
C LEU A 58 22.31 -14.12 -9.21
N GLY A 59 21.96 -13.27 -8.24
CA GLY A 59 21.90 -11.83 -8.40
C GLY A 59 21.20 -11.12 -7.24
N GLU A 60 20.77 -9.88 -7.47
CA GLU A 60 20.03 -9.09 -6.50
C GLU A 60 18.59 -9.61 -6.40
N VAL A 61 18.17 -10.06 -5.21
CA VAL A 61 16.78 -10.41 -4.95
C VAL A 61 15.97 -9.13 -4.85
N VAL A 62 15.06 -8.90 -5.80
CA VAL A 62 14.29 -7.64 -5.89
C VAL A 62 12.83 -7.79 -5.47
N ALA A 63 12.28 -9.00 -5.51
CA ALA A 63 10.93 -9.25 -5.04
C ALA A 63 10.74 -10.68 -4.53
N LEU A 64 9.81 -10.84 -3.59
CA LEU A 64 9.20 -12.11 -3.23
C LEU A 64 7.87 -12.25 -3.98
N VAL A 65 7.58 -13.45 -4.47
CA VAL A 65 6.32 -13.77 -5.15
C VAL A 65 5.57 -14.79 -4.31
N HIS A 66 4.28 -14.57 -4.07
CA HIS A 66 3.38 -15.58 -3.50
C HIS A 66 2.00 -15.53 -4.15
N SER A 67 1.08 -16.42 -3.78
CA SER A 67 -0.27 -16.46 -4.33
C SER A 67 -1.32 -16.63 -3.26
N HIS A 68 -2.49 -16.02 -3.43
CA HIS A 68 -3.71 -16.35 -2.68
C HIS A 68 -4.60 -17.26 -3.54
N PRO A 69 -4.52 -18.60 -3.37
CA PRO A 69 -5.25 -19.55 -4.20
C PRO A 69 -6.73 -19.66 -3.81
N GLY A 70 -7.57 -20.02 -4.80
CA GLY A 70 -8.96 -20.43 -4.60
C GLY A 70 -10.00 -19.32 -4.64
N ASP A 71 -11.28 -19.73 -4.62
CA ASP A 71 -12.47 -18.88 -4.66
C ASP A 71 -12.62 -18.10 -3.34
N GLY A 72 -11.84 -17.04 -3.17
CA GLY A 72 -11.75 -16.27 -1.92
C GLY A 72 -10.41 -15.59 -1.70
N GLY A 73 -9.41 -15.89 -2.55
CA GLY A 73 -8.14 -15.16 -2.58
C GLY A 73 -8.38 -13.66 -2.73
N GLN A 74 -7.66 -12.86 -1.94
CA GLN A 74 -7.80 -11.41 -1.96
C GLN A 74 -6.63 -10.77 -2.72
N PRO A 75 -6.86 -9.74 -3.56
CA PRO A 75 -5.82 -9.13 -4.41
C PRO A 75 -4.92 -8.13 -3.66
N TYR A 76 -4.80 -8.24 -2.34
CA TYR A 76 -4.03 -7.36 -1.47
C TYR A 76 -3.28 -8.17 -0.41
N LEU A 77 -2.17 -7.61 0.09
CA LEU A 77 -1.36 -8.24 1.14
C LEU A 77 -2.16 -8.39 2.44
N SER A 78 -2.13 -9.58 3.05
CA SER A 78 -2.65 -9.80 4.40
C SER A 78 -1.79 -9.07 5.45
N THR A 79 -2.26 -9.02 6.71
CA THR A 79 -1.47 -8.47 7.82
C THR A 79 -0.13 -9.19 7.97
N VAL A 80 -0.11 -10.51 7.79
CA VAL A 80 1.11 -11.34 7.88
C VAL A 80 2.05 -11.05 6.71
N ASP A 81 1.51 -10.99 5.49
CA ASP A 81 2.29 -10.63 4.30
C ASP A 81 2.94 -9.26 4.48
N ARG A 82 2.20 -8.30 5.02
CA ARG A 82 2.69 -6.94 5.22
C ARG A 82 3.81 -6.88 6.26
N THR A 83 3.67 -7.61 7.38
CA THR A 83 4.74 -7.76 8.37
C THR A 83 6.00 -8.35 7.74
N LEU A 84 5.87 -9.43 6.97
CA LEU A 84 7.00 -10.09 6.31
C LEU A 84 7.59 -9.23 5.18
N GLN A 85 6.78 -8.45 4.47
CA GLN A 85 7.25 -7.48 3.48
C GLN A 85 8.19 -6.46 4.12
N ILE A 86 7.77 -5.82 5.21
CA ILE A 86 8.61 -4.87 5.95
C ILE A 86 9.90 -5.52 6.46
N GLN A 87 9.81 -6.73 7.03
CA GLN A 87 10.98 -7.44 7.55
C GLN A 87 11.98 -7.82 6.44
N SER A 88 11.47 -8.22 5.27
CA SER A 88 12.31 -8.58 4.13
C SER A 88 12.89 -7.37 3.40
N GLY A 89 12.19 -6.22 3.42
CA GLY A 89 12.55 -5.04 2.64
C GLY A 89 12.40 -5.22 1.13
N LEU A 90 11.72 -6.28 0.68
CA LEU A 90 11.54 -6.64 -0.73
C LEU A 90 10.18 -6.18 -1.25
N ASP A 91 10.10 -5.93 -2.56
CA ASP A 91 8.80 -5.83 -3.23
C ASP A 91 8.08 -7.18 -3.15
N TRP A 92 6.75 -7.16 -3.05
CA TRP A 92 5.94 -8.38 -2.97
C TRP A 92 4.99 -8.45 -4.16
N TRP A 93 5.05 -9.55 -4.90
CA TRP A 93 4.23 -9.79 -6.08
C TRP A 93 3.22 -10.90 -5.75
N LEU A 94 1.96 -10.53 -5.65
CA LEU A 94 0.87 -11.40 -5.27
C LEU A 94 0.12 -11.89 -6.50
N VAL A 95 0.02 -13.21 -6.66
CA VAL A 95 -0.85 -13.84 -7.65
C VAL A 95 -2.24 -14.06 -7.06
N CYS A 96 -3.25 -13.45 -7.66
CA CYS A 96 -4.66 -13.61 -7.30
C CYS A 96 -5.51 -13.53 -8.58
N ASP A 97 -6.49 -14.41 -8.74
CA ASP A 97 -7.38 -14.45 -9.93
C ASP A 97 -6.63 -14.36 -11.27
N GLU A 98 -5.56 -15.15 -11.41
CA GLU A 98 -4.69 -15.19 -12.59
C GLU A 98 -4.01 -13.85 -12.95
N ARG A 99 -3.95 -12.90 -12.01
CA ARG A 99 -3.28 -11.61 -12.14
C ARG A 99 -2.15 -11.48 -11.14
N ILE A 100 -1.16 -10.67 -11.48
CA ILE A 100 -0.03 -10.35 -10.59
C ILE A 100 -0.21 -8.91 -10.10
N HIS A 101 -0.39 -8.75 -8.80
CA HIS A 101 -0.46 -7.48 -8.09
C HIS A 101 0.92 -7.19 -7.50
N LYS A 102 1.49 -6.03 -7.80
CA LYS A 102 2.87 -5.69 -7.39
C LYS A 102 2.84 -4.60 -6.33
N PHE A 103 3.34 -4.93 -5.15
CA PHE A 103 3.42 -4.02 -4.01
C PHE A 103 4.87 -3.68 -3.74
N ARG A 104 5.21 -2.41 -3.91
CA ARG A 104 6.50 -1.87 -3.48
C ARG A 104 6.60 -1.94 -1.97
N CYS A 105 7.79 -2.21 -1.45
CA CYS A 105 8.01 -2.13 -0.01
C CYS A 105 8.02 -0.67 0.46
N VAL A 106 6.86 -0.15 0.84
CA VAL A 106 6.73 1.15 1.51
C VAL A 106 6.90 0.98 3.02
N PRO A 107 7.40 1.98 3.78
CA PRO A 107 7.40 1.93 5.25
C PRO A 107 5.99 1.77 5.82
N HIS A 108 5.84 1.35 7.08
CA HIS A 108 4.54 1.38 7.75
C HIS A 108 3.89 2.76 7.66
N LEU A 109 2.56 2.82 7.52
CA LEU A 109 1.84 4.08 7.34
C LEU A 109 1.92 4.98 8.60
N THR A 110 2.14 4.40 9.77
CA THR A 110 2.36 5.12 11.03
C THR A 110 3.83 5.10 11.47
N GLY A 111 4.25 6.09 12.25
CA GLY A 111 5.59 6.18 12.82
C GLY A 111 6.64 6.81 11.91
N ARG A 112 6.25 7.38 10.77
CA ARG A 112 7.17 8.03 9.82
C ARG A 112 7.58 9.41 10.34
N GLN A 113 8.83 9.80 10.14
CA GLN A 113 9.28 11.18 10.34
C GLN A 113 8.83 12.06 9.18
N PHE A 114 8.44 13.31 9.45
CA PHE A 114 7.97 14.22 8.42
C PHE A 114 9.13 14.85 7.65
N GLU A 115 9.11 14.72 6.33
CA GLU A 115 9.99 15.43 5.40
C GLU A 115 9.19 15.85 4.17
N HIS A 116 9.06 17.16 3.93
CA HIS A 116 8.25 17.69 2.83
C HIS A 116 8.76 17.19 1.47
N GLY A 117 7.85 16.72 0.61
CA GLY A 117 8.18 16.14 -0.70
C GLY A 117 8.71 14.70 -0.64
N VAL A 118 9.10 14.19 0.54
CA VAL A 118 9.71 12.85 0.70
C VAL A 118 8.79 11.95 1.52
N THR A 119 8.59 12.24 2.80
CA THR A 119 7.71 11.53 3.72
C THR A 119 6.69 12.50 4.34
N ASP A 120 5.79 13.03 3.52
CA ASP A 120 4.77 14.00 3.95
C ASP A 120 3.34 13.43 3.87
N CYS A 121 2.34 14.31 4.01
CA CYS A 121 0.93 13.93 3.92
C CYS A 121 0.54 13.37 2.54
N TYR A 122 1.13 13.85 1.45
CA TYR A 122 0.84 13.36 0.11
C TYR A 122 1.49 11.99 -0.12
N THR A 123 2.75 11.80 0.29
CA THR A 123 3.41 10.48 0.24
C THR A 123 2.64 9.47 1.07
N LEU A 124 2.18 9.82 2.28
CA LEU A 124 1.38 8.92 3.10
C LEU A 124 0.08 8.52 2.40
N PHE A 125 -0.62 9.49 1.81
CA PHE A 125 -1.83 9.25 1.02
C PHE A 125 -1.56 8.29 -0.15
N ARG A 126 -0.53 8.57 -0.96
CA ARG A 126 -0.13 7.73 -2.09
C ARG A 126 0.22 6.31 -1.65
N ASP A 127 1.01 6.15 -0.59
CA ASP A 127 1.45 4.85 -0.13
C ASP A 127 0.29 4.02 0.42
N ALA A 128 -0.66 4.65 1.12
CA ALA A 128 -1.87 3.97 1.56
C ALA A 128 -2.72 3.48 0.37
N TYR A 129 -2.89 4.32 -0.64
CA TYR A 129 -3.61 3.94 -1.85
C TYR A 129 -2.87 2.85 -2.66
N HIS A 130 -1.54 2.90 -2.68
CA HIS A 130 -0.72 1.83 -3.26
C HIS A 130 -0.97 0.48 -2.58
N LEU A 131 -1.07 0.46 -1.24
CA LEU A 131 -1.45 -0.75 -0.49
C LEU A 131 -2.90 -1.19 -0.74
N ALA A 132 -3.79 -0.26 -1.13
CA ALA A 132 -5.15 -0.55 -1.61
C ALA A 132 -5.19 -1.01 -3.09
N GLY A 133 -4.03 -1.13 -3.76
CA GLY A 133 -3.92 -1.54 -5.16
C GLY A 133 -4.17 -0.42 -6.17
N ILE A 134 -4.15 0.85 -5.73
CA ILE A 134 -4.34 2.04 -6.57
C ILE A 134 -3.05 2.86 -6.58
N ASP A 135 -2.36 2.88 -7.72
CA ASP A 135 -1.16 3.69 -7.88
C ASP A 135 -1.50 5.15 -8.19
N MET A 136 -1.11 6.04 -7.29
CA MET A 136 -1.24 7.49 -7.47
C MET A 136 0.05 8.10 -8.04
N PRO A 137 -0.04 9.11 -8.94
CA PRO A 137 1.14 9.83 -9.43
C PRO A 137 1.93 10.49 -8.29
N ASP A 138 3.24 10.64 -8.46
CA ASP A 138 4.04 11.50 -7.60
C ASP A 138 4.05 12.91 -8.18
N PHE A 139 3.28 13.82 -7.57
CA PHE A 139 3.28 15.21 -7.99
C PHE A 139 4.43 15.95 -7.32
N ASP A 140 5.17 16.70 -8.14
CA ASP A 140 6.10 17.69 -7.63
C ASP A 140 5.34 18.74 -6.82
N ARG A 141 5.89 19.08 -5.67
CA ARG A 141 5.23 19.92 -4.68
C ARG A 141 6.27 20.73 -3.93
N GLU A 142 6.63 21.85 -4.52
CA GLU A 142 7.47 22.87 -3.87
C GLU A 142 6.93 23.21 -2.47
N ASP A 143 7.82 23.47 -1.52
CA ASP A 143 7.40 23.89 -0.19
C ASP A 143 6.60 25.20 -0.25
N ASP A 144 5.63 25.33 0.66
CA ASP A 144 4.72 26.49 0.77
C ASP A 144 3.91 26.81 -0.52
N TRP A 145 3.67 25.81 -1.39
CA TRP A 145 2.89 25.98 -2.63
C TRP A 145 1.51 26.61 -2.41
N TRP A 146 0.90 26.37 -1.25
CA TRP A 146 -0.44 26.85 -0.88
C TRP A 146 -0.49 28.37 -0.64
N SER A 147 0.63 28.97 -0.25
CA SER A 147 0.78 30.43 -0.08
C SER A 147 1.02 31.13 -1.41
N GLN A 148 1.39 30.38 -2.45
CA GLN A 148 1.59 30.87 -3.82
C GLN A 148 0.31 30.80 -4.68
N GLY A 149 -0.83 30.42 -4.08
CA GLY A 149 -2.12 30.32 -4.78
C GLY A 149 -2.30 29.07 -5.64
N LYS A 150 -1.40 28.09 -5.54
CA LYS A 150 -1.54 26.77 -6.19
C LYS A 150 -2.52 25.88 -5.40
N SER A 151 -3.14 24.87 -6.04
CA SER A 151 -4.01 23.90 -5.36
C SER A 151 -3.69 22.45 -5.73
N LEU A 152 -2.60 21.90 -5.19
CA LEU A 152 -2.12 20.55 -5.49
C LEU A 152 -3.23 19.49 -5.51
N TYR A 153 -4.08 19.47 -4.49
CA TYR A 153 -5.13 18.46 -4.38
C TYR A 153 -6.31 18.73 -5.32
N LEU A 154 -6.86 19.94 -5.32
CA LEU A 154 -8.06 20.24 -6.10
C LEU A 154 -7.78 20.22 -7.61
N ASP A 155 -6.56 20.53 -8.02
CA ASP A 155 -6.14 20.52 -9.42
C ASP A 155 -5.95 19.09 -9.97
N HIS A 156 -5.75 18.08 -9.09
CA HIS A 156 -5.36 16.73 -9.51
C HIS A 156 -6.33 15.61 -9.13
N LEU A 157 -7.15 15.75 -8.08
CA LEU A 157 -8.00 14.66 -7.59
C LEU A 157 -9.00 14.15 -8.64
N GLU A 158 -9.75 15.04 -9.29
CA GLU A 158 -10.70 14.62 -10.35
C GLU A 158 -9.98 13.93 -11.52
N ALA A 159 -8.86 14.50 -11.96
CA ALA A 159 -8.07 13.97 -13.06
C ALA A 159 -7.44 12.60 -12.73
N THR A 160 -7.24 12.30 -11.44
CA THR A 160 -6.74 11.02 -10.94
C THR A 160 -7.85 10.08 -10.50
N GLY A 161 -9.10 10.32 -10.94
CA GLY A 161 -10.19 9.37 -10.77
C GLY A 161 -10.94 9.50 -9.45
N PHE A 162 -10.77 10.58 -8.71
CA PHE A 162 -11.59 10.88 -7.54
C PHE A 162 -12.86 11.64 -7.91
N TYR A 163 -13.86 11.53 -7.05
CA TYR A 163 -15.05 12.36 -7.06
C TYR A 163 -15.40 12.78 -5.63
N ARG A 164 -16.05 13.93 -5.49
CA ARG A 164 -16.45 14.46 -4.17
C ARG A 164 -17.58 13.61 -3.58
N VAL A 165 -17.53 13.41 -2.28
CA VAL A 165 -18.57 12.75 -1.50
C VAL A 165 -19.04 13.66 -0.37
N ASP A 166 -20.30 13.53 0.01
CA ASP A 166 -20.86 14.26 1.13
C ASP A 166 -20.35 13.69 2.46
N PRO A 167 -20.18 14.51 3.51
CA PRO A 167 -19.67 14.05 4.80
C PRO A 167 -20.46 12.92 5.44
N GLU A 168 -21.77 12.86 5.21
CA GLU A 168 -22.67 11.83 5.73
C GLU A 168 -22.44 10.47 5.06
N ASP A 169 -21.89 10.47 3.84
CA ASP A 169 -21.61 9.29 3.03
C ASP A 169 -20.14 8.83 3.13
N ALA A 170 -19.33 9.47 3.98
CA ALA A 170 -17.91 9.17 4.12
C ALA A 170 -17.68 7.71 4.55
N GLN A 171 -16.76 7.03 3.85
CA GLN A 171 -16.43 5.62 4.05
C GLN A 171 -14.93 5.42 4.28
N PRO A 172 -14.53 4.35 4.99
CA PRO A 172 -13.11 4.03 5.16
C PRO A 172 -12.38 4.02 3.81
N GLY A 173 -11.23 4.68 3.76
CA GLY A 173 -10.42 4.88 2.55
C GLY A 173 -10.67 6.20 1.84
N ASP A 174 -11.77 6.89 2.11
CA ASP A 174 -11.98 8.24 1.55
C ASP A 174 -10.89 9.21 2.01
N VAL A 175 -10.52 10.13 1.13
CA VAL A 175 -9.50 11.14 1.41
C VAL A 175 -10.18 12.43 1.81
N LEU A 176 -9.83 12.93 3.00
CA LEU A 176 -10.20 14.26 3.45
C LEU A 176 -9.10 15.22 3.04
N ILE A 177 -9.49 16.27 2.34
CA ILE A 177 -8.63 17.41 2.05
C ILE A 177 -8.97 18.52 3.04
N CYS A 178 -7.96 18.98 3.77
CA CYS A 178 -8.08 19.87 4.92
C CYS A 178 -7.29 21.16 4.72
N CYS A 179 -7.82 22.25 5.28
CA CYS A 179 -7.11 23.51 5.48
C CYS A 179 -6.33 23.45 6.79
N PHE A 180 -5.00 23.39 6.71
CA PHE A 180 -4.12 23.30 7.88
C PHE A 180 -3.14 24.48 7.93
N GLY A 181 -3.39 25.42 8.84
CA GLY A 181 -2.55 26.62 8.99
C GLY A 181 -2.66 27.63 7.83
N SER A 182 -3.51 27.36 6.85
CA SER A 182 -3.75 28.16 5.65
C SER A 182 -5.23 28.08 5.25
N PRO A 183 -5.82 29.13 4.63
CA PRO A 183 -7.15 29.03 4.03
C PRO A 183 -7.17 28.13 2.79
N THR A 184 -6.03 27.94 2.12
CA THR A 184 -5.88 27.04 0.97
C THR A 184 -5.80 25.59 1.47
N PRO A 185 -6.60 24.65 0.93
CA PRO A 185 -6.55 23.25 1.35
C PRO A 185 -5.21 22.64 0.97
N ASN A 186 -4.44 22.20 1.96
CA ASN A 186 -3.02 21.85 1.83
C ASN A 186 -2.63 20.55 2.53
N HIS A 187 -3.58 19.85 3.14
CA HIS A 187 -3.30 18.62 3.88
C HIS A 187 -4.27 17.50 3.47
N ALA A 188 -3.73 16.31 3.20
CA ALA A 188 -4.52 15.10 3.01
C ALA A 188 -4.50 14.22 4.25
N ALA A 189 -5.65 13.64 4.56
CA ALA A 189 -5.85 12.59 5.56
C ALA A 189 -6.74 11.50 4.97
N ILE A 190 -6.61 10.27 5.45
CA ILE A 190 -7.45 9.15 5.05
C ILE A 190 -8.42 8.85 6.18
N TYR A 191 -9.70 8.74 5.86
CA TYR A 191 -10.69 8.28 6.81
C TYR A 191 -10.50 6.79 7.08
N CYS A 192 -10.28 6.39 8.32
CA CYS A 192 -10.07 5.00 8.69
C CYS A 192 -11.36 4.28 9.11
N GLY A 193 -12.51 4.97 9.08
CA GLY A 193 -13.72 4.51 9.77
C GLY A 193 -13.65 4.77 11.27
N ASN A 194 -14.73 4.43 11.98
CA ASN A 194 -14.84 4.52 13.44
C ASN A 194 -14.44 5.89 14.04
N GLY A 195 -14.54 6.96 13.26
CA GLY A 195 -14.13 8.30 13.68
C GLY A 195 -12.62 8.47 13.82
N GLU A 196 -11.81 7.79 13.01
CA GLU A 196 -10.35 7.93 12.97
C GLU A 196 -9.85 8.45 11.62
N LEU A 197 -8.73 9.17 11.66
CA LEU A 197 -7.97 9.66 10.52
C LEU A 197 -6.55 9.11 10.56
N LEU A 198 -6.06 8.63 9.43
CA LEU A 198 -4.63 8.43 9.19
C LEU A 198 -4.08 9.66 8.47
N HIS A 199 -3.05 10.29 9.03
CA HIS A 199 -2.46 11.49 8.46
C HIS A 199 -1.01 11.71 8.91
N HIS A 200 -0.35 12.68 8.27
CA HIS A 200 1.01 13.07 8.61
C HIS A 200 1.15 14.60 8.60
N ILE A 201 1.29 15.19 9.79
CA ILE A 201 1.45 16.64 9.94
C ILE A 201 2.92 16.97 10.25
N PRO A 202 3.38 18.19 9.92
CA PRO A 202 4.73 18.63 10.26
C PRO A 202 5.04 18.46 11.75
N GLU A 203 6.31 18.17 12.06
CA GLU A 203 6.85 18.03 13.43
C GLU A 203 6.26 16.87 14.26
N GLN A 204 5.48 15.98 13.64
CA GLN A 204 4.94 14.79 14.31
C GLN A 204 5.16 13.54 13.48
N LEU A 205 5.20 12.39 14.15
CA LEU A 205 5.15 11.12 13.45
C LEU A 205 3.79 10.93 12.77
N SER A 206 3.77 10.26 11.61
CA SER A 206 2.52 9.82 11.01
C SER A 206 1.74 8.90 11.97
N LYS A 207 0.44 9.06 12.05
CA LYS A 207 -0.37 8.39 13.09
C LYS A 207 -1.84 8.25 12.69
N ARG A 208 -2.52 7.35 13.39
CA ARG A 208 -3.99 7.37 13.52
C ARG A 208 -4.38 8.32 14.65
N GLU A 209 -5.34 9.19 14.41
CA GLU A 209 -5.93 10.02 15.45
C GLU A 209 -7.43 10.21 15.28
N ARG A 210 -8.11 10.63 16.34
CA ARG A 210 -9.57 10.83 16.32
C ARG A 210 -9.98 11.96 15.38
N TYR A 211 -11.00 11.70 14.56
CA TYR A 211 -11.66 12.67 13.69
C TYR A 211 -12.61 13.60 14.49
N THR A 212 -12.01 14.45 15.32
CA THR A 212 -12.73 15.40 16.19
C THR A 212 -13.39 16.54 15.43
N ASP A 213 -14.28 17.29 16.08
CA ASP A 213 -14.88 18.52 15.53
C ASP A 213 -13.84 19.53 15.02
N LYS A 214 -12.64 19.56 15.62
CA LYS A 214 -11.53 20.40 15.16
C LYS A 214 -11.11 20.01 13.74
N TRP A 215 -11.05 18.72 13.43
CA TRP A 215 -10.73 18.22 12.10
C TRP A 215 -11.89 18.36 11.12
N GLN A 216 -13.11 18.12 11.59
CA GLN A 216 -14.31 18.34 10.76
C GLN A 216 -14.38 19.80 10.28
N ARG A 217 -14.13 20.78 11.18
CA ARG A 217 -14.06 22.20 10.82
C ARG A 217 -12.91 22.56 9.87
N ARG A 218 -11.86 21.74 9.80
CA ARG A 218 -10.73 21.93 8.88
C ARG A 218 -10.94 21.23 7.55
N THR A 219 -11.89 20.29 7.47
CA THR A 219 -12.14 19.51 6.27
C THR A 219 -12.82 20.40 5.24
N TYR A 220 -12.13 20.61 4.13
CA TYR A 220 -12.63 21.38 2.99
C TYR A 220 -13.52 20.51 2.10
N SER A 221 -13.13 19.25 1.89
CA SER A 221 -13.83 18.32 1.02
C SER A 221 -13.41 16.89 1.30
N ILE A 222 -14.29 15.94 0.99
CA ILE A 222 -14.02 14.51 1.06
C ILE A 222 -14.12 13.93 -0.35
N TRP A 223 -13.22 13.00 -0.67
CA TRP A 223 -13.06 12.44 -2.01
C TRP A 223 -12.99 10.92 -1.96
N ARG A 224 -13.70 10.26 -2.87
CA ARG A 224 -13.64 8.82 -3.09
C ARG A 224 -13.06 8.51 -4.46
N HIS A 225 -12.17 7.54 -4.54
CA HIS A 225 -11.64 7.07 -5.82
C HIS A 225 -12.64 6.14 -6.52
N ARG A 226 -12.70 6.19 -7.86
CA ARG A 226 -13.64 5.36 -8.65
C ARG A 226 -13.39 3.86 -8.57
N GLN A 227 -12.16 3.46 -8.28
CA GLN A 227 -11.81 2.05 -8.04
C GLN A 227 -12.00 1.64 -6.58
N TRP A 228 -12.55 2.52 -5.74
CA TRP A 228 -12.89 2.17 -4.36
C TRP A 228 -13.85 0.98 -4.35
N CYS A 229 -13.54 0.00 -3.52
CA CYS A 229 -14.45 -1.04 -3.09
C CYS A 229 -14.25 -1.29 -1.60
N GLU A 230 -15.24 -1.88 -0.94
CA GLU A 230 -15.20 -2.13 0.51
C GLU A 230 -13.96 -2.95 0.92
N SER A 231 -13.54 -3.90 0.07
CA SER A 231 -12.33 -4.69 0.29
C SER A 231 -11.02 -3.97 -0.09
N ALA A 232 -11.05 -2.88 -0.89
CA ALA A 232 -9.83 -2.15 -1.26
C ALA A 232 -9.22 -1.40 -0.06
N PHE A 233 -10.02 -1.01 0.94
CA PHE A 233 -9.46 -0.42 2.17
C PHE A 233 -8.74 -1.45 3.06
N THR A 234 -8.98 -2.75 2.84
CA THR A 234 -8.41 -3.79 3.68
C THR A 234 -6.87 -3.81 3.62
N GLY A 235 -6.25 -3.45 2.49
CA GLY A 235 -4.78 -3.34 2.42
C GLY A 235 -4.20 -2.27 3.36
N ILE A 236 -4.87 -1.13 3.49
CA ILE A 236 -4.51 -0.07 4.45
C ILE A 236 -4.71 -0.56 5.88
N TYR A 237 -5.86 -1.19 6.15
CA TYR A 237 -6.16 -1.75 7.47
C TYR A 237 -5.14 -2.81 7.88
N ASN A 238 -4.75 -3.71 6.97
CA ASN A 238 -3.77 -4.75 7.22
C ASN A 238 -2.39 -4.16 7.59
N ASP A 239 -1.96 -3.06 6.97
CA ASP A 239 -0.75 -2.33 7.40
C ASP A 239 -0.90 -1.78 8.82
N LEU A 240 -2.03 -1.14 9.12
CA LEU A 240 -2.29 -0.57 10.44
C LEU A 240 -2.31 -1.62 11.55
N GLU A 241 -2.79 -2.83 11.28
CA GLU A 241 -2.77 -3.96 12.21
C GLU A 241 -1.39 -4.65 12.29
N SER A 242 -0.60 -4.64 11.21
CA SER A 242 0.72 -5.28 11.19
C SER A 242 1.72 -4.63 12.16
N VAL A 243 1.56 -3.32 12.40
CA VAL A 243 2.33 -2.57 13.41
C VAL A 243 2.00 -3.07 14.82
N SER A 244 0.71 -3.28 15.13
CA SER A 244 0.27 -3.78 16.44
C SER A 244 0.75 -5.19 16.73
N ALA A 245 0.88 -6.03 15.70
CA ALA A 245 1.38 -7.41 15.82
C ALA A 245 2.90 -7.50 15.99
N SER A 246 3.63 -6.43 15.68
CA SER A 246 5.10 -6.37 15.73
C SER A 246 5.64 -5.61 16.96
N ALA A 247 4.74 -5.04 17.78
CA ALA A 247 5.05 -4.31 19.02
C ALA A 247 4.94 -5.22 20.25
#